data_AF-A0A6A4EAX4-F1
#
_entry.id   AF-A0A6A4EAX4-F1
#
_cell.length_a   1.000
_cell.length_b   1.000
_cell.length_c   1.000
_cell.angle_alpha   90.00
_cell.angle_beta   90.00
_cell.angle_gamma   90.00
#
_symmetry.space_group_name_H-M   'P 1'
#
loop_
_entity.id
_entity.type
_entity.pdbx_description
1 polymer ?
#
loop_
_entity_poly.entity_id
_entity_poly.type
_entity_poly.pdbx_seq_one_letter_code
_entity_poly.pdbx_strand_id
1 'polypeptide(L)'
;MSIRRLSLEADVDSSSLRFDYGADPNNIQTFDRDNILGCKCDPGYEGYDCSKRSCPRGDDPVTTDQVDEIQALKCTATGGVFRLQYRTSTSTDIPFNARVSALRHILKTSFGFEDPVMTYSSGTQACTAPASPANIITVTFPVDHGDIPPLRAVTTSLTSTGGAVSFVIADNGVTIGGVRSQQGTKESAVCSNRGYCNYQQGTCTCSFGYGSSDGRGNHGNRDDCGYILPKVKFVAQE
;
A
#
# COMPACT_ATOMS: atom_id res chain seq x y z
N MET A 1 10.75 -20.38 11.76
CA MET A 1 11.41 -19.43 12.68
C MET A 1 10.58 -19.32 13.96
N SER A 2 11.18 -19.09 15.12
CA SER A 2 10.39 -18.83 16.34
C SER A 2 9.68 -17.48 16.26
N ILE A 3 8.56 -17.33 16.99
CA ILE A 3 7.79 -16.08 17.01
C ILE A 3 8.66 -14.90 17.48
N ARG A 4 9.65 -15.13 18.37
CA ARG A 4 10.67 -14.14 18.72
C ARG A 4 11.47 -13.62 17.53
N ARG A 5 11.86 -14.52 16.61
CA ARG A 5 12.60 -14.11 15.40
C ARG A 5 11.67 -13.48 14.37
N LEU A 6 10.46 -14.01 14.22
CA LEU A 6 9.47 -13.47 13.29
C LEU A 6 8.96 -12.09 13.69
N SER A 7 8.89 -11.78 14.98
CA SER A 7 8.44 -10.47 15.44
C SER A 7 9.39 -9.34 15.01
N LEU A 8 10.69 -9.65 14.83
CA LEU A 8 11.67 -8.74 14.24
C LEU A 8 11.51 -8.55 12.73
N GLU A 9 10.86 -9.51 12.07
CA GLU A 9 10.56 -9.53 10.63
C GLU A 9 9.11 -9.15 10.34
N ALA A 10 8.34 -8.78 11.37
CA ALA A 10 6.95 -8.40 11.22
C ALA A 10 6.85 -7.25 10.22
N ASP A 11 5.80 -7.31 9.39
CA ASP A 11 5.55 -6.30 8.37
C ASP A 11 4.99 -5.04 9.02
N VAL A 12 5.88 -4.32 9.70
CA VAL A 12 5.56 -3.17 10.52
C VAL A 12 5.65 -1.90 9.70
N ASP A 13 4.80 -0.94 10.05
CA ASP A 13 4.75 0.31 9.32
C ASP A 13 6.10 1.00 9.36
N SER A 14 6.88 0.90 10.45
CA SER A 14 8.23 1.45 10.59
C SER A 14 9.25 0.54 11.29
N SER A 15 10.53 0.75 10.98
CA SER A 15 11.64 0.07 11.68
C SER A 15 11.75 0.43 13.17
N SER A 16 11.06 1.47 13.63
CA SER A 16 10.97 1.86 15.04
C SER A 16 9.79 1.19 15.77
N LEU A 17 8.79 0.73 15.03
CA LEU A 17 7.70 -0.11 15.54
C LEU A 17 8.15 -1.56 15.52
N ARG A 18 9.12 -1.92 16.36
CA ARG A 18 9.53 -3.33 16.52
C ARG A 18 8.69 -3.98 17.60
N PHE A 19 8.01 -5.06 17.24
CA PHE A 19 7.44 -5.96 18.21
C PHE A 19 8.56 -6.93 18.64
N ASP A 20 9.08 -6.76 19.85
CA ASP A 20 10.01 -7.73 20.44
C ASP A 20 9.28 -8.57 21.47
N TYR A 21 9.41 -9.89 21.36
CA TYR A 21 8.95 -10.86 22.35
C TYR A 21 9.88 -10.93 23.58
N GLY A 22 10.65 -9.85 23.81
CA GLY A 22 11.60 -9.71 24.90
C GLY A 22 12.88 -10.54 24.75
N ALA A 23 13.91 -10.13 25.49
CA ALA A 23 15.19 -10.85 25.56
C ALA A 23 15.30 -11.80 26.76
N ASP A 24 14.52 -11.59 27.82
CA ASP A 24 14.58 -12.39 29.07
C ASP A 24 13.93 -13.77 28.90
N PRO A 25 14.69 -14.88 28.94
CA PRO A 25 14.15 -16.24 28.82
C PRO A 25 13.27 -16.68 30.00
N ASN A 26 13.32 -15.98 31.14
CA ASN A 26 12.54 -16.32 32.33
C ASN A 26 11.28 -15.44 32.51
N ASN A 27 10.97 -14.59 31.54
CA ASN A 27 9.76 -13.77 31.60
C ASN A 27 8.52 -14.62 31.30
N ILE A 28 7.65 -14.75 32.31
CA ILE A 28 6.41 -15.53 32.23
C ILE A 28 5.44 -15.02 31.15
N GLN A 29 5.50 -13.74 30.77
CA GLN A 29 4.64 -13.15 29.73
C GLN A 29 5.09 -13.54 28.31
N THR A 30 6.31 -14.07 28.15
CA THR A 30 6.90 -14.42 26.85
C THR A 30 7.52 -15.82 26.87
N PHE A 31 6.95 -16.71 27.70
CA PHE A 31 7.47 -18.07 27.92
C PHE A 31 7.42 -18.94 26.64
N ASP A 32 6.52 -18.61 25.71
CA ASP A 32 6.25 -19.33 24.47
C ASP A 32 7.08 -18.84 23.27
N ARG A 33 7.90 -17.80 23.47
CA ARG A 33 8.59 -17.04 22.41
C ARG A 33 9.47 -17.87 21.47
N ASP A 34 10.02 -18.98 21.96
CA ASP A 34 10.88 -19.90 21.21
C ASP A 34 10.19 -21.25 20.94
N ASN A 35 8.96 -21.43 21.44
CA ASN A 35 8.16 -22.64 21.30
C ASN A 35 7.13 -22.51 20.17
N ILE A 36 6.60 -21.31 19.91
CA ILE A 36 5.73 -21.05 18.77
C ILE A 36 6.58 -20.80 17.53
N LEU A 37 6.35 -21.60 16.49
CA LEU A 37 7.06 -21.52 15.22
C LEU A 37 6.10 -21.07 14.12
N GLY A 38 6.63 -20.29 13.18
CA GLY A 38 5.95 -19.94 11.92
C GLY A 38 6.95 -19.71 10.80
N CYS A 39 6.47 -19.29 9.64
CA CYS A 39 7.29 -18.97 8.49
C CYS A 39 7.11 -17.51 8.05
N LYS A 40 8.21 -16.89 7.62
CA LYS A 40 8.16 -15.64 6.83
C LYS A 40 8.02 -16.06 5.38
N CYS A 41 6.88 -15.78 4.78
CA CYS A 41 6.59 -16.22 3.41
C CYS A 41 7.21 -15.28 2.39
N ASP A 42 7.63 -15.87 1.26
CA ASP A 42 8.02 -15.09 0.09
C ASP A 42 6.79 -14.39 -0.52
N PRO A 43 6.97 -13.26 -1.22
CA PRO A 43 5.87 -12.56 -1.87
C PRO A 43 5.04 -13.48 -2.76
N GLY A 44 3.71 -13.42 -2.59
CA GLY A 44 2.77 -14.29 -3.30
C GLY A 44 2.51 -15.64 -2.64
N TYR A 45 3.10 -15.90 -1.46
CA TYR A 45 2.83 -17.06 -0.63
C TYR A 45 2.38 -16.65 0.78
N GLU A 46 1.53 -17.45 1.39
CA GLU A 46 0.95 -17.24 2.72
C GLU A 46 0.59 -18.56 3.41
N GLY A 47 0.00 -18.47 4.60
CA GLY A 47 -0.29 -19.61 5.46
C GLY A 47 0.80 -19.87 6.49
N TYR A 48 0.53 -20.79 7.42
CA TYR A 48 1.41 -21.05 8.56
C TYR A 48 2.77 -21.65 8.15
N ASP A 49 2.81 -22.33 7.00
CA ASP A 49 3.98 -22.99 6.41
C ASP A 49 4.37 -22.41 5.05
N CYS A 50 3.75 -21.30 4.61
CA CYS A 50 3.96 -20.69 3.29
C CYS A 50 3.64 -21.59 2.09
N SER A 51 2.88 -22.67 2.28
CA SER A 51 2.50 -23.59 1.20
C SER A 51 1.37 -23.07 0.31
N LYS A 52 0.65 -22.04 0.77
CA LYS A 52 -0.48 -21.47 0.05
C LYS A 52 -0.02 -20.31 -0.80
N ARG A 53 -0.46 -20.23 -2.05
CA ARG A 53 -0.32 -19.04 -2.88
C ARG A 53 -1.36 -18.01 -2.47
N SER A 54 -0.94 -16.75 -2.33
CA SER A 54 -1.85 -15.64 -2.08
C SER A 54 -2.72 -15.40 -3.31
N CYS A 55 -4.03 -15.24 -3.08
CA CYS A 55 -4.96 -14.81 -4.12
C CYS A 55 -5.08 -13.29 -4.17
N PRO A 56 -5.57 -12.73 -5.30
CA PRO A 56 -5.93 -11.32 -5.39
C PRO A 56 -6.85 -10.91 -4.24
N ARG A 57 -6.58 -9.72 -3.68
CA ARG A 57 -7.43 -9.09 -2.67
C ARG A 57 -8.05 -7.83 -3.25
N GLY A 58 -9.33 -7.60 -3.03
CA GLY A 58 -10.06 -6.48 -3.61
C GLY A 58 -11.18 -6.01 -2.71
N ASP A 59 -11.80 -4.92 -3.13
CA ASP A 59 -13.01 -4.36 -2.51
C ASP A 59 -14.22 -5.23 -2.82
N ASP A 60 -15.16 -5.35 -1.89
CA ASP A 60 -16.41 -6.05 -2.15
C ASP A 60 -17.32 -5.15 -2.99
N PRO A 61 -17.70 -5.51 -4.22
CA PRO A 61 -18.39 -4.56 -5.09
C PRO A 61 -19.83 -4.21 -4.66
N VAL A 62 -20.34 -4.78 -3.56
CA VAL A 62 -21.65 -4.43 -3.01
C VAL A 62 -21.56 -3.56 -1.76
N THR A 63 -20.38 -3.37 -1.18
CA THR A 63 -20.20 -2.38 -0.12
C THR A 63 -20.23 -0.98 -0.76
N THR A 64 -20.82 -0.02 -0.03
CA THR A 64 -21.08 1.33 -0.54
C THR A 64 -20.52 2.36 0.41
N ASP A 65 -20.45 3.61 -0.05
CA ASP A 65 -19.99 4.76 0.74
C ASP A 65 -18.53 4.63 1.23
N GLN A 66 -17.74 3.86 0.49
CA GLN A 66 -16.32 3.69 0.74
C GLN A 66 -15.47 4.66 -0.07
N VAL A 67 -14.25 4.86 0.40
CA VAL A 67 -13.31 5.83 -0.17
C VAL A 67 -11.93 5.19 -0.30
N ASP A 68 -11.21 5.64 -1.33
CA ASP A 68 -9.81 5.26 -1.54
C ASP A 68 -8.91 5.95 -0.52
N GLU A 69 -7.77 5.32 -0.21
CA GLU A 69 -6.72 5.98 0.55
C GLU A 69 -6.12 7.12 -0.27
N ILE A 70 -5.91 8.27 0.38
CA ILE A 70 -5.21 9.42 -0.17
C ILE A 70 -4.15 9.89 0.83
N GLN A 71 -2.89 9.87 0.40
CA GLN A 71 -1.79 10.48 1.14
C GLN A 71 -1.28 11.71 0.40
N ALA A 72 -0.90 12.74 1.15
CA ALA A 72 -0.34 13.97 0.58
C ALA A 72 1.10 14.18 1.07
N LEU A 73 1.99 14.53 0.16
CA LEU A 73 3.40 14.76 0.43
C LEU A 73 3.78 16.19 0.03
N LYS A 74 4.61 16.84 0.84
CA LYS A 74 5.20 18.15 0.54
C LYS A 74 6.71 18.05 0.69
N CYS A 75 7.45 18.25 -0.40
CA CYS A 75 8.90 18.32 -0.38
C CYS A 75 9.40 19.75 -0.61
N THR A 76 10.32 20.21 0.24
CA THR A 76 11.02 21.48 0.10
C THR A 76 12.52 21.22 -0.06
N ALA A 77 13.06 21.42 -1.26
CA ALA A 77 14.48 21.24 -1.60
C ALA A 77 14.78 21.90 -2.96
N THR A 78 16.05 22.20 -3.22
CA THR A 78 16.52 22.72 -4.53
C THR A 78 17.53 21.80 -5.22
N GLY A 79 17.87 20.66 -4.61
CA GLY A 79 18.83 19.72 -5.13
C GLY A 79 18.84 18.38 -4.37
N GLY A 80 19.63 17.44 -4.87
CA GLY A 80 19.82 16.14 -4.24
C GLY A 80 18.71 15.12 -4.54
N VAL A 81 18.67 14.09 -3.72
CA VAL A 81 17.74 12.95 -3.85
C VAL A 81 17.09 12.63 -2.51
N PHE A 82 15.90 12.05 -2.57
CA PHE A 82 15.22 11.45 -1.42
C PHE A 82 14.83 10.02 -1.75
N ARG A 83 14.54 9.22 -0.72
CA ARG A 83 13.93 7.90 -0.88
C ARG A 83 12.61 7.90 -0.14
N LEU A 84 11.63 7.18 -0.67
CA LEU A 84 10.42 6.86 0.08
C LEU A 84 10.63 5.53 0.80
N GLN A 85 9.92 5.37 1.91
CA GLN A 85 9.81 4.11 2.62
C GLN A 85 8.35 3.77 2.80
N TYR A 86 8.04 2.50 2.59
CA TYR A 86 6.74 1.92 2.88
C TYR A 86 6.99 0.66 3.69
N ARG A 87 6.41 0.60 4.89
CA ARG A 87 6.69 -0.45 5.87
C ARG A 87 8.20 -0.57 6.11
N THR A 88 8.78 -1.74 5.91
CA THR A 88 10.23 -1.99 6.04
C THR A 88 11.00 -1.82 4.72
N SER A 89 10.29 -1.60 3.60
CA SER A 89 10.89 -1.44 2.27
C SER A 89 11.29 0.01 2.01
N THR A 90 12.38 0.20 1.27
CA THR A 90 12.89 1.53 0.88
C THR A 90 13.06 1.58 -0.63
N SER A 91 12.64 2.70 -1.24
CA SER A 91 12.72 2.89 -2.69
C SER A 91 14.14 3.12 -3.20
N THR A 92 14.30 3.07 -4.52
CA THR A 92 15.45 3.66 -5.20
C THR A 92 15.49 5.18 -5.00
N ASP A 93 16.62 5.81 -5.35
CA ASP A 93 16.77 7.27 -5.25
C ASP A 93 15.78 8.00 -6.17
N ILE A 94 15.09 8.98 -5.59
CA ILE A 94 14.15 9.86 -6.27
C ILE A 94 14.78 11.25 -6.31
N PRO A 95 15.08 11.80 -7.50
CA PRO A 95 15.63 13.14 -7.58
C PRO A 95 14.62 14.19 -7.11
N PHE A 96 15.10 15.29 -6.52
CA PHE A 96 14.23 16.37 -6.03
C PHE A 96 13.28 16.93 -7.10
N ASN A 97 13.70 16.88 -8.38
CA ASN A 97 12.93 17.35 -9.53
C ASN A 97 12.18 16.22 -10.27
N ALA A 98 11.94 15.08 -9.61
CA ALA A 98 11.22 13.96 -10.21
C ALA A 98 9.86 14.39 -10.76
N ARG A 99 9.51 13.84 -11.93
CA ARG A 99 8.18 13.99 -12.53
C ARG A 99 7.20 12.98 -11.93
N VAL A 100 5.91 13.28 -12.04
CA VAL A 100 4.80 12.40 -11.62
C VAL A 100 4.94 10.98 -12.15
N SER A 101 5.26 10.80 -13.45
CA SER A 101 5.39 9.48 -14.07
C SER A 101 6.53 8.65 -13.49
N ALA A 102 7.68 9.29 -13.19
CA ALA A 102 8.82 8.63 -12.58
C ALA A 102 8.49 8.22 -11.14
N LEU A 103 7.86 9.11 -10.36
CA LEU A 103 7.46 8.82 -9.00
C LEU A 103 6.44 7.67 -8.93
N ARG A 104 5.44 7.67 -9.83
CA ARG A 104 4.46 6.57 -9.97
C ARG A 104 5.16 5.25 -10.29
N HIS A 105 6.11 5.26 -11.22
CA HIS A 105 6.86 4.06 -11.56
C HIS A 105 7.69 3.54 -10.37
N ILE A 106 8.29 4.43 -9.59
CA ILE A 106 9.08 4.05 -8.41
C ILE A 106 8.20 3.41 -7.34
N LEU A 107 6.99 3.93 -7.06
CA LEU A 107 6.08 3.28 -6.11
C LEU A 107 5.68 1.87 -6.56
N LYS A 108 5.35 1.69 -7.85
CA LYS A 108 5.00 0.39 -8.41
C LYS A 108 6.14 -0.63 -8.31
N THR A 109 7.36 -0.20 -8.65
CA THR A 109 8.52 -1.11 -8.71
C THR A 109 9.19 -1.35 -7.37
N SER A 110 9.19 -0.37 -6.47
CA SER A 110 9.85 -0.48 -5.16
C SER A 110 8.96 -1.14 -4.10
N PHE A 111 7.64 -0.95 -4.18
CA PHE A 111 6.71 -1.39 -3.15
C PHE A 111 5.60 -2.34 -3.65
N GLY A 112 5.47 -2.52 -4.97
CA GLY A 112 4.48 -3.43 -5.54
C GLY A 112 3.05 -2.87 -5.62
N PHE A 113 2.84 -1.57 -5.33
CA PHE A 113 1.52 -0.94 -5.45
C PHE A 113 0.94 -1.11 -6.86
N GLU A 114 -0.34 -1.46 -6.94
CA GLU A 114 -1.08 -1.66 -8.16
C GLU A 114 -1.71 -0.34 -8.63
N ASP A 115 -1.12 0.19 -9.70
CA ASP A 115 -1.62 1.38 -10.39
C ASP A 115 -1.97 2.62 -9.51
N PRO A 116 -1.05 3.08 -8.64
CA PRO A 116 -1.27 4.28 -7.85
C PRO A 116 -1.45 5.50 -8.76
N VAL A 117 -2.39 6.38 -8.40
CA VAL A 117 -2.67 7.63 -9.12
C VAL A 117 -1.94 8.76 -8.40
N MET A 118 -1.23 9.59 -9.17
CA MET A 118 -0.46 10.71 -8.61
C MET A 118 -0.76 12.00 -9.33
N THR A 119 -0.87 13.08 -8.57
CA THR A 119 -1.03 14.43 -9.09
C THR A 119 -0.14 15.41 -8.33
N TYR A 120 0.30 16.46 -9.04
CA TYR A 120 1.02 17.59 -8.46
C TYR A 120 0.08 18.79 -8.46
N SER A 121 -0.05 19.47 -7.33
CA SER A 121 -0.89 20.66 -7.21
C SER A 121 -0.34 21.83 -8.02
N SER A 122 0.97 21.88 -8.25
CA SER A 122 1.62 22.89 -9.09
C SER A 122 2.96 22.42 -9.66
N GLY A 123 3.38 23.01 -10.78
CA GLY A 123 4.68 22.69 -11.39
C GLY A 123 4.80 21.26 -11.92
N THR A 124 6.04 20.81 -12.14
CA THR A 124 6.36 19.52 -12.76
C THR A 124 7.40 18.71 -11.99
N GLN A 125 7.78 19.18 -10.80
CA GLN A 125 8.88 18.68 -9.98
C GLN A 125 8.38 18.32 -8.58
N ALA A 126 8.88 17.22 -8.02
CA ALA A 126 8.45 16.73 -6.70
C ALA A 126 8.70 17.73 -5.55
N CYS A 127 9.85 18.40 -5.54
CA CYS A 127 10.24 19.35 -4.51
C CYS A 127 10.16 20.79 -5.03
N THR A 128 9.77 21.71 -4.14
CA THR A 128 9.80 23.15 -4.39
C THR A 128 10.88 23.85 -3.58
N ALA A 129 11.41 24.96 -4.10
CA ALA A 129 12.36 25.77 -3.35
C ALA A 129 11.74 26.33 -2.04
N PRO A 130 12.55 26.56 -0.98
CA PRO A 130 12.07 27.23 0.21
C PRO A 130 11.39 28.57 -0.10
N ALA A 131 10.37 28.92 0.70
CA ALA A 131 9.58 30.14 0.55
C ALA A 131 8.86 30.34 -0.81
N SER A 132 8.83 29.33 -1.68
CA SER A 132 7.99 29.31 -2.89
C SER A 132 6.61 28.69 -2.60
N PRO A 133 5.58 28.95 -3.43
CA PRO A 133 4.33 28.21 -3.37
C PRO A 133 4.61 26.70 -3.42
N ALA A 134 4.04 25.96 -2.47
CA ALA A 134 4.33 24.53 -2.33
C ALA A 134 3.67 23.73 -3.45
N ASN A 135 4.42 22.79 -4.02
CA ASN A 135 3.84 21.69 -4.77
C ASN A 135 3.45 20.58 -3.78
N ILE A 136 2.18 20.20 -3.80
CA ILE A 136 1.67 19.08 -3.03
C ILE A 136 1.53 17.89 -3.97
N ILE A 137 2.19 16.80 -3.61
CA ILE A 137 2.10 15.52 -4.28
C ILE A 137 0.95 14.76 -3.64
N THR A 138 -0.12 14.52 -4.38
CA THR A 138 -1.22 13.67 -3.94
C THR A 138 -1.01 12.28 -4.49
N VAL A 139 -1.02 11.28 -3.61
CA VAL A 139 -0.95 9.86 -3.95
C VAL A 139 -2.29 9.23 -3.55
N THR A 140 -3.02 8.72 -4.52
CA THR A 140 -4.28 7.98 -4.33
C THR A 140 -4.04 6.52 -4.63
N PHE A 141 -4.58 5.64 -3.79
CA PHE A 141 -4.48 4.18 -3.93
C PHE A 141 -5.87 3.61 -4.30
N PRO A 142 -6.20 3.57 -5.60
CA PRO A 142 -7.53 3.14 -6.03
C PRO A 142 -7.69 1.61 -6.16
N VAL A 143 -6.60 0.84 -6.05
CA VAL A 143 -6.60 -0.63 -6.19
C VAL A 143 -6.03 -1.31 -4.94
N ASP A 144 -4.95 -0.77 -4.38
CA ASP A 144 -4.48 -1.18 -3.04
C ASP A 144 -5.41 -0.59 -1.98
N HIS A 145 -6.45 -1.34 -1.63
CA HIS A 145 -7.51 -0.91 -0.72
C HIS A 145 -7.16 -1.04 0.77
N GLY A 146 -8.00 -0.43 1.60
CA GLY A 146 -7.88 -0.39 3.05
C GLY A 146 -7.10 0.82 3.55
N ASP A 147 -6.81 0.80 4.84
CA ASP A 147 -5.92 1.77 5.50
C ASP A 147 -4.48 1.44 5.13
N ILE A 148 -3.95 2.14 4.12
CA ILE A 148 -2.56 1.97 3.69
C ILE A 148 -1.68 2.79 4.62
N PRO A 149 -0.69 2.18 5.29
CA PRO A 149 0.18 2.92 6.19
C PRO A 149 0.84 4.12 5.52
N PRO A 150 1.10 5.20 6.29
CA PRO A 150 1.74 6.39 5.76
C PRO A 150 3.10 6.06 5.17
N LEU A 151 3.34 6.57 3.96
CA LEU A 151 4.69 6.65 3.41
C LEU A 151 5.60 7.43 4.35
N ARG A 152 6.90 7.17 4.27
CA ARG A 152 7.94 7.97 4.93
C ARG A 152 8.97 8.43 3.93
N ALA A 153 9.72 9.47 4.28
CA ALA A 153 10.80 9.98 3.46
C ALA A 153 12.14 9.91 4.19
N VAL A 154 13.16 9.42 3.50
CA VAL A 154 14.57 9.58 3.87
C VAL A 154 15.12 10.75 3.07
N THR A 155 15.44 11.83 3.77
CA THR A 155 15.76 13.14 3.19
C THR A 155 17.21 13.56 3.38
N THR A 156 18.06 12.67 3.91
CA THR A 156 19.46 12.98 4.29
C THR A 156 20.33 13.43 3.12
N SER A 157 19.95 13.11 1.89
CA SER A 157 20.66 13.49 0.65
C SER A 157 19.99 14.62 -0.12
N LEU A 158 18.92 15.22 0.42
CA LEU A 158 18.34 16.45 -0.14
C LEU A 158 19.17 17.65 0.27
N THR A 159 19.27 18.61 -0.65
CA THR A 159 19.99 19.87 -0.44
C THR A 159 19.10 21.05 -0.79
N SER A 160 19.37 22.20 -0.18
CA SER A 160 18.63 23.43 -0.42
C SER A 160 19.56 24.63 -0.43
N THR A 161 19.37 25.52 -1.40
CA THR A 161 20.03 26.82 -1.48
C THR A 161 19.04 27.89 -1.01
N GLY A 162 19.29 28.52 0.13
CA GLY A 162 18.44 29.61 0.64
C GLY A 162 17.32 29.20 1.61
N GLY A 163 17.46 28.07 2.32
CA GLY A 163 16.53 27.68 3.38
C GLY A 163 16.68 26.23 3.81
N ALA A 164 15.89 25.81 4.80
CA ALA A 164 15.92 24.43 5.31
C ALA A 164 15.23 23.45 4.34
N VAL A 165 15.82 22.27 4.21
CA VAL A 165 15.14 21.11 3.61
C VAL A 165 14.02 20.68 4.54
N SER A 166 12.83 20.41 4.00
CA SER A 166 11.75 19.81 4.76
C SER A 166 10.96 18.83 3.90
N PHE A 167 10.47 17.78 4.52
CA PHE A 167 9.55 16.84 3.89
C PHE A 167 8.44 16.53 4.89
N VAL A 168 7.20 16.73 4.47
CA VAL A 168 6.01 16.51 5.31
C VAL A 168 5.10 15.54 4.60
N ILE A 169 4.51 14.63 5.37
CA ILE A 169 3.56 13.64 4.89
C ILE A 169 2.29 13.80 5.71
N ALA A 170 1.15 13.72 5.03
CA ALA A 170 -0.16 13.78 5.62
C ALA A 170 -0.95 12.53 5.23
N ASP A 171 -1.49 11.88 6.26
CA ASP A 171 -2.36 10.71 6.21
C ASP A 171 -3.54 10.91 7.16
N ASN A 172 -4.53 10.02 7.10
CA ASN A 172 -5.63 9.95 8.09
C ASN A 172 -6.39 11.26 8.32
N GLY A 173 -6.62 12.05 7.26
CA GLY A 173 -7.42 13.27 7.33
C GLY A 173 -6.64 14.56 7.58
N VAL A 174 -5.31 14.48 7.76
CA VAL A 174 -4.42 15.65 7.89
C VAL A 174 -4.39 16.43 6.57
N THR A 175 -4.40 17.76 6.67
CA THR A 175 -4.38 18.66 5.51
C THR A 175 -3.03 19.36 5.37
N ILE A 176 -2.44 19.33 4.18
CA ILE A 176 -1.22 20.09 3.84
C ILE A 176 -1.41 20.83 2.52
N GLY A 177 -1.06 22.13 2.51
CA GLY A 177 -1.13 22.96 1.29
C GLY A 177 -2.50 22.96 0.59
N GLY A 178 -3.58 22.85 1.35
CA GLY A 178 -4.96 22.82 0.83
C GLY A 178 -5.44 21.44 0.36
N VAL A 179 -4.59 20.41 0.37
CA VAL A 179 -4.97 19.02 0.07
C VAL A 179 -5.20 18.28 1.38
N ARG A 180 -6.38 17.67 1.53
CA ARG A 180 -6.73 16.82 2.66
C ARG A 180 -6.44 15.36 2.31
N SER A 181 -5.62 14.70 3.12
CA SER A 181 -5.43 13.23 3.07
C SER A 181 -6.70 12.50 3.52
N GLN A 182 -6.80 11.21 3.24
CA GLN A 182 -7.99 10.42 3.51
C GLN A 182 -7.60 8.98 3.82
N GLN A 183 -8.11 8.47 4.94
CA GLN A 183 -8.02 7.05 5.27
C GLN A 183 -8.91 6.25 4.33
N GLY A 184 -8.37 5.23 3.68
CA GLY A 184 -9.10 4.30 2.85
C GLY A 184 -10.01 3.40 3.68
N THR A 185 -11.25 3.21 3.22
CA THR A 185 -12.26 2.39 3.92
C THR A 185 -12.72 1.17 3.13
N LYS A 186 -12.27 1.04 1.88
CA LYS A 186 -12.52 -0.13 1.05
C LYS A 186 -11.94 -1.40 1.66
N GLU A 187 -12.61 -2.53 1.47
CA GLU A 187 -12.06 -3.79 1.94
C GLU A 187 -10.83 -4.21 1.11
N SER A 188 -9.88 -4.88 1.75
CA SER A 188 -8.83 -5.64 1.07
C SER A 188 -9.07 -7.13 1.29
N ALA A 189 -10.16 -7.64 0.72
CA ALA A 189 -10.66 -8.97 0.98
C ALA A 189 -10.19 -9.97 -0.08
N VAL A 190 -9.83 -11.19 0.35
CA VAL A 190 -9.48 -12.28 -0.58
C VAL A 190 -10.64 -12.52 -1.53
N CYS A 191 -10.36 -12.45 -2.84
CA CYS A 191 -11.36 -12.56 -3.89
C CYS A 191 -12.57 -11.64 -3.70
N SER A 192 -12.34 -10.41 -3.21
CA SER A 192 -13.37 -9.38 -2.99
C SER A 192 -14.57 -9.85 -2.16
N ASN A 193 -14.42 -10.87 -1.30
CA ASN A 193 -15.55 -11.54 -0.62
C ASN A 193 -16.64 -12.10 -1.57
N ARG A 194 -16.33 -12.25 -2.86
CA ARG A 194 -17.22 -12.70 -3.94
C ARG A 194 -16.67 -13.87 -4.72
N GLY A 195 -15.70 -14.57 -4.15
CA GLY A 195 -15.18 -15.82 -4.71
C GLY A 195 -14.46 -16.66 -3.67
N TYR A 196 -14.02 -17.82 -4.11
CA TYR A 196 -13.20 -18.75 -3.34
C TYR A 196 -11.78 -18.79 -3.91
N CYS A 197 -10.78 -18.61 -3.05
CA CYS A 197 -9.38 -18.70 -3.44
C CYS A 197 -8.93 -20.16 -3.60
N ASN A 198 -8.40 -20.50 -4.77
CA ASN A 198 -7.62 -21.71 -4.96
C ASN A 198 -6.16 -21.44 -4.55
N TYR A 199 -5.83 -21.73 -3.30
CA TYR A 199 -4.50 -21.53 -2.72
C TYR A 199 -3.39 -22.36 -3.37
N GLN A 200 -3.68 -23.37 -4.19
CA GLN A 200 -2.64 -24.08 -4.95
C GLN A 200 -2.18 -23.30 -6.19
N GLN A 201 -3.08 -22.50 -6.76
CA GLN A 201 -2.85 -21.73 -7.98
C GLN A 201 -2.65 -20.23 -7.72
N GLY A 202 -3.23 -19.71 -6.64
CA GLY A 202 -3.28 -18.28 -6.34
C GLY A 202 -4.38 -17.55 -7.14
N THR A 203 -5.43 -18.28 -7.54
CA THR A 203 -6.50 -17.76 -8.42
C THR A 203 -7.84 -17.78 -7.71
N CYS A 204 -8.71 -16.80 -8.00
CA CYS A 204 -10.06 -16.75 -7.47
C CYS A 204 -11.07 -17.39 -8.42
N THR A 205 -11.95 -18.22 -7.87
CA THR A 205 -13.16 -18.70 -8.54
C THR A 205 -14.34 -17.86 -8.07
N CYS A 206 -14.90 -17.05 -8.97
CA CYS A 206 -15.97 -16.11 -8.61
C CYS A 206 -17.33 -16.79 -8.42
N SER A 207 -18.06 -16.32 -7.43
CA SER A 207 -19.46 -16.68 -7.19
C SER A 207 -20.35 -16.18 -8.34
N PHE A 208 -21.51 -16.81 -8.50
CA PHE A 208 -22.47 -16.41 -9.53
C PHE A 208 -22.81 -14.92 -9.45
N GLY A 209 -22.75 -14.23 -10.59
CA GLY A 209 -23.01 -12.79 -10.69
C GLY A 209 -21.78 -11.90 -10.51
N TYR A 210 -20.60 -12.47 -10.27
CA TYR A 210 -19.34 -11.74 -10.07
C TYR A 210 -18.25 -12.23 -11.03
N GLY A 211 -17.34 -11.35 -11.39
CA GLY A 211 -16.25 -11.61 -12.32
C GLY A 211 -15.01 -10.78 -12.02
N SER A 212 -13.98 -11.00 -12.83
CA SER A 212 -12.71 -10.29 -12.72
C SER A 212 -12.86 -8.78 -12.94
N SER A 213 -12.19 -7.99 -12.10
CA SER A 213 -12.25 -6.54 -12.13
C SER A 213 -10.94 -5.87 -12.56
N ASP A 214 -10.96 -4.55 -12.72
CA ASP A 214 -9.78 -3.69 -12.86
C ASP A 214 -9.22 -3.18 -11.52
N GLY A 215 -9.71 -3.73 -10.40
CA GLY A 215 -9.44 -3.26 -9.04
C GLY A 215 -10.23 -2.02 -8.64
N ARG A 216 -11.09 -1.47 -9.51
CA ARG A 216 -11.90 -0.26 -9.27
C ARG A 216 -13.40 -0.53 -9.46
N GLY A 217 -13.80 -1.79 -9.45
CA GLY A 217 -15.19 -2.23 -9.63
C GLY A 217 -15.66 -2.29 -11.08
N ASN A 218 -14.82 -1.99 -12.07
CA ASN A 218 -15.15 -2.19 -13.49
C ASN A 218 -14.62 -3.55 -13.96
N HIS A 219 -15.09 -4.00 -15.13
CA HIS A 219 -14.59 -5.21 -15.74
C HIS A 219 -13.08 -5.10 -16.05
N GLY A 220 -12.31 -6.10 -15.64
CA GLY A 220 -10.88 -6.17 -15.91
C GLY A 220 -10.34 -7.60 -15.79
N ASN A 221 -9.02 -7.74 -15.69
CA ASN A 221 -8.32 -9.04 -15.76
C ASN A 221 -7.53 -9.36 -14.49
N ARG A 222 -7.96 -8.85 -13.33
CA ARG A 222 -7.30 -9.06 -12.04
C ARG A 222 -7.64 -10.39 -11.37
N ASP A 223 -8.64 -11.10 -11.87
CA ASP A 223 -9.15 -12.37 -11.34
C ASP A 223 -9.47 -12.29 -9.85
N ASP A 224 -10.11 -11.19 -9.42
CA ASP A 224 -10.36 -10.86 -8.02
C ASP A 224 -11.84 -10.90 -7.61
N CYS A 225 -12.75 -11.15 -8.55
CA CYS A 225 -14.20 -11.18 -8.31
C CYS A 225 -14.81 -9.83 -7.88
N GLY A 226 -14.09 -8.73 -8.13
CA GLY A 226 -14.52 -7.38 -7.78
C GLY A 226 -15.48 -6.73 -8.78
N TYR A 227 -15.91 -7.42 -9.84
CA TYR A 227 -16.82 -6.87 -10.85
C TYR A 227 -18.19 -7.53 -10.79
N ILE A 228 -19.26 -6.74 -10.70
CA ILE A 228 -20.64 -7.23 -10.79
C ILE A 228 -20.98 -7.48 -12.26
N LEU A 229 -21.25 -8.73 -12.61
CA LEU A 229 -21.66 -9.09 -13.96
C LEU A 229 -23.06 -8.51 -14.27
N PRO A 230 -23.31 -8.09 -15.53
CA PRO A 230 -24.64 -7.70 -15.95
C PRO A 230 -25.65 -8.84 -15.69
N LYS A 231 -26.85 -8.51 -15.21
CA LYS A 231 -27.91 -9.51 -15.00
C LYS A 231 -28.19 -10.23 -16.32
N VAL A 232 -27.83 -11.51 -16.38
CA VAL A 232 -28.26 -12.38 -17.47
C VAL A 232 -29.76 -12.56 -17.29
N LYS A 233 -30.58 -11.97 -18.18
CA LYS A 233 -31.98 -12.39 -18.28
C LYS A 233 -31.94 -13.87 -18.68
N PHE A 234 -32.37 -14.76 -17.79
CA PHE A 234 -32.59 -16.16 -18.14
C PHE A 234 -33.58 -16.17 -19.31
N VAL A 235 -33.09 -16.43 -20.51
CA VAL A 235 -33.94 -16.90 -21.61
C VAL A 235 -34.19 -18.36 -21.24
N ALA A 236 -35.41 -18.69 -20.83
CA ALA A 236 -35.82 -20.07 -20.68
C ALA A 236 -35.53 -20.77 -22.02
N GLN A 237 -34.72 -21.83 -22.00
CA GLN A 237 -34.65 -22.73 -23.15
C GLN A 237 -36.01 -23.40 -23.29
N GLU A 238 -36.64 -23.20 -24.45
CA GLU A 238 -37.85 -23.92 -24.87
C GLU A 238 -37.59 -25.42 -25.04
#